data_AF-A0A933G9S6-F1
#
_entry.id   AF-A0A933G9S6-F1
#
_cell.length_a   1.000
_cell.length_b   1.000
_cell.length_c   1.000
_cell.angle_alpha   90.00
_cell.angle_beta   90.00
_cell.angle_gamma   90.00
#
_symmetry.space_group_name_H-M   'P 1'
#
loop_
_entity.id
_entity.type
_entity.pdbx_description
1 polymer ?
#
loop_
_entity_poly.entity_id
_entity_poly.type
_entity_poly.pdbx_seq_one_letter_code
_entity_poly.pdbx_strand_id
1 'polypeptide(L)'
;MITSLPETAVCLRCGYLLRGLPRNVCPECGKPFDPQDALTWANPPVGWTAKRVARVLKVRERAQAPGRKERVLTILATVAVLVKIAVSPFGFPSTIIVGLFAISVFVACGLDYAACLMAIGGLKKRRIDRLPGARRRGWRTLPVCAALVGAALVYPWPLAVRFAVSYPALSRAASQARAGTLPRNIG
;
A
#
# COMPACT_ATOMS: atom_id res chain seq x y z
N MET A 1 -17.78 -37.61 -21.85
CA MET A 1 -18.07 -37.08 -20.50
C MET A 1 -16.78 -36.50 -19.93
N ILE A 2 -16.81 -35.31 -19.34
CA ILE A 2 -15.62 -34.64 -18.77
C ILE A 2 -15.31 -35.29 -17.42
N THR A 3 -14.44 -36.29 -17.39
CA THR A 3 -14.11 -37.08 -16.19
C THR A 3 -12.95 -36.51 -15.36
N SER A 4 -12.31 -35.43 -15.78
CA SER A 4 -11.05 -34.96 -15.16
C SER A 4 -11.21 -33.97 -14.00
N LEU A 5 -12.42 -33.46 -13.71
CA LEU A 5 -12.61 -32.51 -12.62
C LEU A 5 -12.77 -33.23 -11.26
N PRO A 6 -12.09 -32.76 -10.20
CA PRO A 6 -12.30 -33.30 -8.86
C PRO A 6 -13.75 -33.06 -8.40
N GLU A 7 -14.23 -33.92 -7.51
CA GLU A 7 -15.64 -33.92 -7.10
C GLU A 7 -16.10 -32.60 -6.47
N THR A 8 -15.15 -31.85 -5.93
CA THR A 8 -15.34 -30.57 -5.25
C THR A 8 -15.06 -29.35 -6.13
N ALA A 9 -14.89 -29.51 -7.44
CA ALA A 9 -14.65 -28.39 -8.35
C ALA A 9 -15.87 -27.43 -8.41
N VAL A 10 -15.63 -26.13 -8.21
CA VAL A 10 -16.65 -25.08 -8.26
C VAL A 10 -16.24 -23.91 -9.17
N CYS A 11 -17.23 -23.20 -9.71
CA CYS A 11 -17.03 -21.98 -10.51
C CYS A 11 -16.43 -20.86 -9.66
N LEU A 12 -15.38 -20.19 -10.17
CA LEU A 12 -14.75 -19.05 -9.50
C LEU A 12 -15.66 -17.82 -9.35
N ARG A 13 -16.71 -17.70 -10.18
CA ARG A 13 -17.61 -16.54 -10.18
C ARG A 13 -18.78 -16.69 -9.22
N CYS A 14 -19.52 -17.80 -9.34
CA CYS A 14 -20.75 -18.02 -8.56
C CYS A 14 -20.63 -19.14 -7.51
N GLY A 15 -19.59 -19.98 -7.56
CA GLY A 15 -19.44 -21.11 -6.65
C GLY A 15 -20.28 -22.35 -7.00
N TYR A 16 -20.91 -22.41 -8.18
CA TYR A 16 -21.66 -23.59 -8.65
C TYR A 16 -20.74 -24.80 -8.87
N LEU A 17 -21.23 -26.00 -8.57
CA LEU A 17 -20.47 -27.25 -8.68
C LEU A 17 -20.32 -27.66 -10.15
N LEU A 18 -19.09 -27.81 -10.63
CA LEU A 18 -18.81 -27.99 -12.07
C LEU A 18 -18.77 -29.45 -12.52
N ARG A 19 -18.82 -30.40 -11.56
CA ARG A 19 -18.75 -31.83 -11.85
C ARG A 19 -20.01 -32.30 -12.59
N GLY A 20 -19.83 -33.12 -13.62
CA GLY A 20 -20.93 -33.80 -14.31
C GLY A 20 -21.69 -32.93 -15.31
N LEU A 21 -21.24 -31.70 -15.57
CA LEU A 21 -21.84 -30.85 -16.59
C LEU A 21 -21.56 -31.38 -18.01
N PRO A 22 -22.54 -31.30 -18.92
CA PRO A 22 -22.36 -31.74 -20.31
C PRO A 22 -21.49 -30.78 -21.13
N ARG A 23 -21.33 -29.53 -20.67
CA ARG A 23 -20.54 -28.48 -21.35
C ARG A 23 -19.61 -27.80 -20.34
N ASN A 24 -18.48 -27.30 -20.85
CA ASN A 24 -17.48 -26.52 -20.12
C ASN A 24 -17.93 -25.06 -19.86
N VAL A 25 -19.21 -24.87 -19.49
CA VAL A 25 -19.82 -23.56 -19.25
C VAL A 25 -20.66 -23.66 -17.98
N CYS A 26 -20.48 -22.71 -17.06
CA CYS A 26 -21.26 -22.67 -15.82
C CYS A 26 -22.73 -22.30 -16.12
N PRO A 27 -23.72 -23.11 -15.70
CA PRO A 27 -25.14 -22.84 -16.00
C PRO A 27 -25.66 -21.58 -15.28
N GLU A 28 -25.14 -21.28 -14.10
CA GLU A 28 -25.57 -20.11 -13.31
C GLU A 28 -25.07 -18.77 -13.84
N CYS A 29 -23.85 -18.70 -14.38
CA CYS A 29 -23.21 -17.42 -14.72
C CYS A 29 -22.71 -17.29 -16.15
N GLY A 30 -22.88 -18.35 -16.96
CA GLY A 30 -22.46 -18.41 -18.36
C GLY A 30 -20.95 -18.37 -18.60
N LYS A 31 -20.12 -18.37 -17.55
CA LYS A 31 -18.67 -18.28 -17.70
C LYS A 31 -18.09 -19.62 -18.19
N PRO A 32 -17.29 -19.63 -19.26
CA PRO A 32 -16.57 -20.84 -19.66
C PRO A 32 -15.48 -21.16 -18.64
N PHE A 33 -15.19 -22.45 -18.47
CA PHE A 33 -14.08 -22.95 -17.66
C PHE A 33 -13.37 -24.06 -18.42
N ASP A 34 -12.08 -24.26 -18.16
CA ASP A 34 -11.30 -25.35 -18.75
C ASP A 34 -10.95 -26.37 -17.65
N PRO A 35 -11.37 -27.65 -17.79
CA PRO A 35 -11.01 -28.71 -16.86
C PRO A 35 -9.51 -28.91 -16.67
N GLN A 36 -8.69 -28.58 -17.67
CA GLN A 36 -7.23 -28.71 -17.60
C GLN A 36 -6.54 -27.48 -17.01
N ASP A 37 -7.22 -26.32 -16.99
CA ASP A 37 -6.68 -25.09 -16.42
C ASP A 37 -7.25 -24.82 -15.02
N ALA A 38 -6.44 -25.10 -14.00
CA ALA A 38 -6.76 -24.85 -12.60
C ALA A 38 -6.99 -23.36 -12.25
N LEU A 39 -6.68 -22.42 -13.15
CA LEU A 39 -6.99 -20.99 -12.97
C LEU A 39 -8.44 -20.63 -13.32
N THR A 40 -9.19 -21.54 -13.95
CA THR A 40 -10.58 -21.29 -14.37
C THR A 40 -11.64 -21.79 -13.39
N TRP A 41 -11.25 -22.61 -12.41
CA TRP A 41 -12.13 -23.18 -11.38
C TRP A 41 -11.43 -23.22 -10.01
N ALA A 42 -12.17 -23.53 -8.94
CA ALA A 42 -11.61 -23.68 -7.60
C ALA A 42 -11.92 -25.06 -7.01
N ASN A 43 -11.00 -25.59 -6.20
CA ASN A 43 -11.19 -26.83 -5.43
C ASN A 43 -11.23 -26.55 -3.91
N PRO A 44 -12.35 -26.03 -3.36
CA PRO A 44 -12.44 -25.84 -1.92
C PRO A 44 -12.39 -27.19 -1.18
N PRO A 45 -11.71 -27.27 -0.03
CA PRO A 45 -11.72 -28.49 0.79
C PRO A 45 -13.16 -28.82 1.23
N VAL A 46 -13.47 -30.12 1.26
CA VAL A 46 -14.76 -30.70 1.61
C VAL A 46 -15.33 -30.04 2.89
N GLY A 47 -16.59 -29.57 2.84
CA GLY A 47 -17.27 -28.91 3.97
C GLY A 47 -17.29 -27.38 3.96
N TRP A 48 -16.76 -26.73 2.91
CA TRP A 48 -16.97 -25.29 2.71
C TRP A 48 -18.27 -25.02 1.97
N THR A 49 -19.22 -24.37 2.66
CA THR A 49 -20.43 -23.86 2.00
C THR A 49 -20.07 -22.72 1.05
N ALA A 50 -20.76 -22.62 -0.10
CA ALA A 50 -20.59 -21.54 -1.06
C ALA A 50 -20.66 -20.15 -0.41
N LYS A 51 -21.55 -19.97 0.60
CA LYS A 51 -21.63 -18.76 1.43
C LYS A 51 -20.32 -18.41 2.14
N ARG A 52 -19.57 -19.41 2.61
CA ARG A 52 -18.29 -19.23 3.31
C ARG A 52 -17.17 -18.88 2.35
N VAL A 53 -17.15 -19.49 1.16
CA VAL A 53 -16.24 -19.13 0.07
C VAL A 53 -16.49 -17.69 -0.38
N ALA A 54 -17.76 -17.33 -0.65
CA ALA A 54 -18.15 -15.98 -1.03
C ALA A 54 -17.76 -14.94 0.02
N ARG A 55 -17.90 -15.26 1.31
CA ARG A 55 -17.46 -14.38 2.41
C ARG A 55 -15.95 -14.16 2.39
N VAL A 56 -15.16 -15.21 2.20
CA VAL A 56 -13.69 -15.10 2.12
C VAL A 56 -13.26 -14.32 0.87
N LEU A 57 -13.92 -14.54 -0.27
CA LEU A 57 -13.64 -13.78 -1.49
C LEU A 57 -13.99 -12.30 -1.32
N LYS A 58 -15.12 -11.97 -0.68
CA LYS A 58 -15.52 -10.58 -0.39
C LYS A 58 -14.58 -9.90 0.61
N VAL A 59 -14.07 -10.65 1.60
CA VAL A 59 -13.02 -10.16 2.50
C VAL A 59 -11.71 -9.96 1.75
N ARG A 60 -11.35 -10.86 0.82
CA ARG A 60 -10.16 -10.73 -0.02
C ARG A 60 -10.25 -9.53 -0.96
N GLU A 61 -11.43 -9.24 -1.49
CA GLU A 61 -11.70 -8.07 -2.33
C GLU A 61 -11.60 -6.77 -1.53
N ARG A 62 -12.09 -6.75 -0.29
CA ARG A 62 -11.87 -5.61 0.64
C ARG A 62 -10.44 -5.49 1.15
N ALA A 63 -9.72 -6.61 1.24
CA ALA A 63 -8.32 -6.67 1.62
C ALA A 63 -7.38 -6.59 0.41
N GLN A 64 -7.90 -6.38 -0.80
CA GLN A 64 -7.04 -6.11 -1.94
C GLN A 64 -6.28 -4.81 -1.64
N ALA A 65 -4.95 -4.92 -1.75
CA ALA A 65 -4.04 -3.83 -1.50
C ALA A 65 -4.49 -2.56 -2.24
N PRO A 66 -4.25 -1.38 -1.65
CA PRO A 66 -4.71 -0.12 -2.21
C PRO A 66 -4.36 -0.03 -3.69
N GLY A 67 -5.37 0.36 -4.46
CA GLY A 67 -5.30 0.43 -5.91
C GLY A 67 -4.12 1.30 -6.36
N ARG A 68 -3.67 1.13 -7.60
CA ARG A 68 -2.58 1.96 -8.16
C ARG A 68 -2.84 3.46 -7.96
N LYS A 69 -4.11 3.87 -8.07
CA LYS A 69 -4.57 5.25 -7.86
C LYS A 69 -4.38 5.72 -6.42
N GLU A 70 -4.76 4.92 -5.44
CA GLU A 70 -4.62 5.25 -4.01
C GLU A 70 -3.14 5.39 -3.63
N ARG A 71 -2.28 4.48 -4.11
CA ARG A 71 -0.83 4.61 -3.92
C ARG A 71 -0.25 5.88 -4.52
N VAL A 72 -0.65 6.23 -5.75
CA VAL A 72 -0.22 7.48 -6.39
C VAL A 72 -0.70 8.69 -5.58
N LEU A 73 -1.94 8.67 -5.07
CA LEU A 73 -2.49 9.73 -4.25
C LEU A 73 -1.71 9.88 -2.92
N THR A 74 -1.39 8.78 -2.25
CA THR A 74 -0.58 8.82 -1.02
C THR A 74 0.82 9.38 -1.29
N ILE A 75 1.47 8.98 -2.39
CA ILE A 75 2.78 9.50 -2.79
C ILE A 75 2.70 11.00 -3.07
N LEU A 76 1.72 11.44 -3.87
CA LEU A 76 1.52 12.86 -4.20
C LEU A 76 1.26 13.70 -2.95
N ALA A 77 0.41 13.22 -2.04
CA ALA A 77 0.13 13.90 -0.77
C ALA A 77 1.39 14.01 0.09
N THR A 78 2.20 12.93 0.17
CA THR A 78 3.46 12.93 0.92
C THR A 78 4.46 13.93 0.33
N VAL A 79 4.61 13.96 -1.00
CA VAL A 79 5.49 14.91 -1.70
C VAL A 79 5.01 16.35 -1.50
N ALA A 80 3.71 16.61 -1.61
CA ALA A 80 3.15 17.95 -1.40
C ALA A 80 3.43 18.48 0.01
N VAL A 81 3.31 17.62 1.04
CA VAL A 81 3.68 17.96 2.43
C VAL A 81 5.17 18.28 2.54
N LEU A 82 6.05 17.45 1.97
CA LEU A 82 7.50 17.69 1.98
C LEU A 82 7.88 19.00 1.27
N VAL A 83 7.25 19.30 0.13
CA VAL A 83 7.44 20.56 -0.59
C VAL A 83 6.97 21.75 0.25
N LYS A 84 5.83 21.65 0.93
CA LYS A 84 5.32 22.69 1.86
C LYS A 84 6.32 22.96 2.99
N ILE A 85 6.89 21.91 3.60
CA ILE A 85 7.91 22.03 4.65
C ILE A 85 9.18 22.70 4.09
N ALA A 86 9.58 22.34 2.88
CA ALA A 86 10.73 22.93 2.22
C ALA A 86 10.47 24.41 1.90
N VAL A 87 9.34 24.79 1.30
CA VAL A 87 9.18 26.17 0.81
C VAL A 87 8.84 27.17 1.91
N SER A 88 8.22 26.77 3.02
CA SER A 88 7.79 27.72 4.06
C SER A 88 8.98 28.36 4.80
N PRO A 89 9.22 29.68 4.64
CA PRO A 89 10.20 30.41 5.43
C PRO A 89 9.62 30.58 6.84
N PHE A 90 10.28 29.99 7.82
CA PHE A 90 10.12 30.20 9.26
C PHE A 90 8.92 31.04 9.74
N GLY A 91 7.90 30.34 10.21
CA GLY A 91 6.80 30.88 11.01
C GLY A 91 6.18 29.75 11.82
N PHE A 92 6.27 29.88 13.15
CA PHE A 92 6.11 28.81 14.15
C PHE A 92 4.74 28.08 14.25
N PRO A 93 3.62 28.45 13.59
CA PRO A 93 2.43 27.57 13.63
C PRO A 93 2.41 26.48 12.55
N SER A 94 3.24 26.57 11.51
CA SER A 94 3.19 25.64 10.36
C SER A 94 3.77 24.24 10.67
N THR A 95 4.76 24.15 11.56
CA THR A 95 5.39 22.89 11.95
C THR A 95 4.45 22.01 12.77
N ILE A 96 3.64 22.62 13.65
CA ILE A 96 2.65 21.91 14.47
C ILE A 96 1.56 21.31 13.57
N ILE A 97 1.03 22.08 12.62
CA ILE A 97 -0.01 21.61 11.70
C ILE A 97 0.49 20.46 10.83
N VAL A 98 1.72 20.57 10.30
CA VAL A 98 2.35 19.49 9.53
C VAL A 98 2.60 18.26 10.40
N GLY A 99 3.04 18.44 11.64
CA GLY A 99 3.24 17.35 12.60
C GLY A 99 1.93 16.61 12.89
N LEU A 100 0.85 17.33 13.19
CA LEU A 100 -0.48 16.76 13.42
C LEU A 100 -1.02 16.02 12.20
N PHE A 101 -0.79 16.56 10.99
CA PHE A 101 -1.19 15.88 9.76
C PHE A 101 -0.38 14.60 9.50
N ALA A 102 0.93 14.62 9.77
CA ALA A 102 1.75 13.42 9.67
C ALA A 102 1.32 12.35 10.69
N ILE A 103 1.02 12.76 11.93
CA ILE A 103 0.50 11.87 12.98
C ILE A 103 -0.86 11.30 12.58
N SER A 104 -1.78 12.10 12.03
CA SER A 104 -3.11 11.61 11.65
C SER A 104 -3.05 10.58 10.51
N VAL A 105 -2.20 10.81 9.50
CA VAL A 105 -1.94 9.83 8.43
C VAL A 105 -1.32 8.56 9.01
N PHE A 106 -0.39 8.69 9.96
CA PHE A 106 0.24 7.54 10.61
C PHE A 106 -0.77 6.70 11.41
N VAL A 107 -1.63 7.37 12.19
CA VAL A 107 -2.69 6.72 12.96
C VAL A 107 -3.70 6.04 12.03
N ALA A 108 -4.13 6.70 10.96
CA ALA A 108 -5.05 6.12 9.98
C ALA A 108 -4.48 4.86 9.34
N CYS A 109 -3.24 4.93 8.83
CA CYS A 109 -2.55 3.75 8.28
C CYS A 109 -2.33 2.65 9.34
N GLY A 110 -2.03 3.03 10.58
CA GLY A 110 -1.86 2.10 11.69
C GLY A 110 -3.16 1.38 12.06
N LEU A 111 -4.29 2.09 12.10
CA LEU A 111 -5.61 1.52 12.36
C LEU A 111 -6.07 0.59 11.24
N ASP A 112 -5.87 0.98 9.97
CA ASP A 112 -6.15 0.10 8.83
C ASP A 112 -5.29 -1.16 8.88
N TYR A 113 -4.01 -1.02 9.25
CA TYR A 113 -3.10 -2.14 9.42
C TYR A 113 -3.53 -3.07 10.56
N ALA A 114 -3.91 -2.50 11.71
CA ALA A 114 -4.40 -3.24 12.86
C ALA A 114 -5.72 -3.97 12.56
N ALA A 115 -6.66 -3.32 11.87
CA ALA A 115 -7.91 -3.94 11.43
C ALA A 115 -7.65 -5.11 10.49
N CYS A 116 -6.68 -4.96 9.57
CA CYS A 116 -6.26 -6.02 8.67
C CYS A 116 -5.62 -7.19 9.44
N LEU A 117 -4.75 -6.91 10.41
CA LEU A 117 -4.17 -7.93 11.29
C LEU A 117 -5.22 -8.64 12.14
N MET A 118 -6.22 -7.94 12.67
CA MET A 118 -7.31 -8.52 13.45
C MET A 118 -8.19 -9.42 12.58
N ALA A 119 -8.48 -9.00 11.35
CA ALA A 119 -9.21 -9.82 10.37
C ALA A 119 -8.44 -11.11 10.01
N ILE A 120 -7.10 -11.03 9.96
CA ILE A 120 -6.24 -12.20 9.73
C ILE A 120 -6.10 -13.05 11.00
N GLY A 121 -6.01 -12.45 12.18
CA GLY A 121 -5.86 -13.13 13.47
C GLY A 121 -7.10 -13.92 13.87
N GLY A 122 -8.30 -13.46 13.47
CA GLY A 122 -9.55 -14.23 13.60
C GLY A 122 -9.60 -15.47 12.71
N LEU A 123 -8.72 -15.57 11.70
CA LEU A 123 -8.57 -16.80 10.89
C LEU A 123 -7.61 -17.74 11.63
N LYS A 124 -8.17 -18.81 12.22
CA LYS A 124 -7.46 -19.91 12.90
C LYS A 124 -6.11 -20.21 12.21
N LYS A 125 -5.01 -20.09 12.97
CA LYS A 125 -3.57 -20.13 12.58
C LYS A 125 -3.20 -21.10 11.42
N ARG A 126 -3.89 -22.24 11.28
CA ARG A 126 -3.68 -23.23 10.21
C ARG A 126 -4.08 -22.78 8.79
N ARG A 127 -4.82 -21.68 8.64
CA ARG A 127 -5.38 -21.24 7.34
C ARG A 127 -4.56 -20.18 6.63
N ILE A 128 -3.63 -19.52 7.33
CA ILE A 128 -2.78 -18.45 6.80
C ILE A 128 -1.63 -19.01 5.93
N ASP A 129 -1.14 -20.21 6.25
CA ASP A 129 0.01 -20.80 5.55
C ASP A 129 -0.28 -21.26 4.11
N ARG A 130 -1.56 -21.35 3.70
CA ARG A 130 -1.96 -21.83 2.37
C ARG A 130 -2.30 -20.73 1.36
N LEU A 131 -2.12 -19.44 1.68
CA LEU A 131 -2.39 -18.36 0.72
C LEU A 131 -1.13 -18.09 -0.13
N PRO A 132 -1.05 -18.58 -1.38
CA PRO A 132 0.09 -18.33 -2.25
C PRO A 132 0.01 -16.87 -2.73
N GLY A 133 1.05 -16.07 -2.45
CA GLY A 133 1.23 -14.75 -3.07
C GLY A 133 0.82 -13.51 -2.25
N ALA A 134 0.12 -13.65 -1.11
CA ALA A 134 -0.25 -12.50 -0.27
C ALA A 134 0.90 -11.95 0.61
N ARG A 135 2.04 -12.66 0.69
CA ARG A 135 2.89 -12.61 1.88
C ARG A 135 4.05 -11.60 1.91
N ARG A 136 4.40 -10.84 0.87
CA ARG A 136 5.69 -10.10 0.92
C ARG A 136 5.77 -8.64 0.50
N ARG A 137 4.86 -8.10 -0.31
CA ARG A 137 5.09 -6.77 -0.90
C ARG A 137 4.63 -5.56 -0.07
N GLY A 138 3.62 -5.70 0.79
CA GLY A 138 3.14 -4.58 1.63
C GLY A 138 3.82 -4.40 2.99
N TRP A 139 4.51 -5.44 3.49
CA TRP A 139 5.09 -5.43 4.84
C TRP A 139 6.35 -4.57 4.98
N ARG A 140 7.03 -4.23 3.88
CA ARG A 140 8.28 -3.45 3.92
C ARG A 140 8.07 -1.95 3.76
N THR A 141 7.01 -1.52 3.09
CA THR A 141 6.77 -0.08 2.83
C THR A 141 6.37 0.68 4.08
N LEU A 142 5.55 0.10 4.96
CA LEU A 142 5.13 0.73 6.22
C LEU A 142 6.29 1.04 7.18
N PRO A 143 7.19 0.09 7.52
CA PRO A 143 8.30 0.39 8.43
C PRO A 143 9.30 1.36 7.81
N VAL A 144 9.50 1.35 6.47
CA VAL A 144 10.38 2.31 5.80
C VAL A 144 9.79 3.72 5.86
N CYS A 145 8.49 3.89 5.59
CA CYS A 145 7.84 5.19 5.74
C CYS A 145 7.85 5.67 7.19
N ALA A 146 7.58 4.78 8.16
CA ALA A 146 7.64 5.10 9.59
C ALA A 146 9.04 5.53 10.02
N ALA A 147 10.08 4.82 9.58
CA ALA A 147 11.46 5.15 9.88
C ALA A 147 11.87 6.49 9.27
N LEU A 148 11.46 6.80 8.04
CA LEU A 148 11.74 8.08 7.38
C LEU A 148 11.06 9.25 8.10
N VAL A 149 9.79 9.10 8.50
CA VAL A 149 9.07 10.12 9.28
C VAL A 149 9.69 10.29 10.66
N GLY A 150 9.98 9.19 11.36
CA GLY A 150 10.67 9.23 12.66
C GLY A 150 12.05 9.89 12.58
N ALA A 151 12.83 9.56 11.56
CA ALA A 151 14.13 10.18 11.32
C ALA A 151 14.01 11.69 11.03
N ALA A 152 12.98 12.12 10.30
CA ALA A 152 12.70 13.55 10.06
C ALA A 152 12.24 14.32 11.30
N LEU A 153 11.62 13.64 12.28
CA LEU A 153 11.23 14.25 13.56
C LEU A 153 12.39 14.33 14.54
N VAL A 154 13.25 13.31 14.60
CA VAL A 154 14.36 13.23 15.56
C VAL A 154 15.59 14.00 15.09
N TYR A 155 15.86 13.98 13.78
CA TYR A 155 17.04 14.64 13.22
C TYR A 155 16.66 15.84 12.35
N PRO A 156 17.29 17.01 12.53
CA PRO A 156 17.17 18.15 11.64
C PRO A 156 17.95 17.92 10.32
N TRP A 157 17.99 16.69 9.82
CA TRP A 157 18.64 16.36 8.55
C TRP A 157 18.06 17.14 7.35
N PRO A 158 16.76 17.56 7.30
CA PRO A 158 16.31 18.45 6.24
C PRO A 158 17.03 19.79 6.27
N LEU A 159 17.40 20.27 7.46
CA LEU A 159 18.17 21.50 7.67
C LEU A 159 19.62 21.30 7.23
N ALA A 160 20.23 20.16 7.56
CA ALA A 160 21.58 19.79 7.11
C ALA A 160 21.65 19.63 5.59
N VAL A 161 20.66 18.99 4.97
CA VAL A 161 20.58 18.84 3.50
C VAL A 161 20.38 20.20 2.83
N ARG A 162 19.51 21.06 3.37
CA ARG A 162 19.36 22.44 2.87
C ARG A 162 20.66 23.22 2.99
N PHE A 163 21.37 23.11 4.11
CA PHE A 163 22.68 23.72 4.27
C PHE A 163 23.68 23.19 3.25
N ALA A 164 23.78 21.87 3.07
CA ALA A 164 24.70 21.24 2.12
C ALA A 164 24.43 21.68 0.68
N VAL A 165 23.16 21.78 0.27
CA VAL A 165 22.77 22.25 -1.07
C VAL A 165 23.06 23.75 -1.25
N SER A 166 22.89 24.55 -0.20
CA SER A 166 23.08 26.01 -0.25
C SER A 166 24.54 26.43 -0.06
N TYR A 167 25.38 25.55 0.51
CA TYR A 167 26.76 25.84 0.89
C TYR A 167 27.62 26.41 -0.26
N PRO A 168 27.57 25.89 -1.51
CA PRO A 168 28.40 26.40 -2.60
C PRO A 168 28.05 27.82 -3.02
N ALA A 169 26.79 28.25 -2.85
CA ALA A 169 26.39 29.62 -3.12
C ALA A 169 26.83 30.55 -1.99
N LEU A 170 26.67 30.09 -0.74
CA LEU A 170 27.09 30.82 0.45
C LEU A 170 28.61 31.04 0.48
N SER A 171 29.40 30.04 0.08
CA SER A 171 30.86 30.12 0.03
C SER A 171 31.35 31.12 -1.02
N ARG A 172 30.66 31.23 -2.16
CA ARG A 172 30.95 32.25 -3.19
C ARG A 172 30.62 33.66 -2.71
N ALA A 173 29.48 33.83 -2.05
CA ALA A 173 29.11 35.12 -1.46
C ALA A 173 30.13 35.54 -0.37
N ALA A 174 30.57 34.60 0.46
CA ALA A 174 31.57 34.85 1.49
C ALA A 174 32.96 35.22 0.92
N SER A 175 33.39 34.58 -0.18
CA SER A 175 34.67 34.92 -0.83
C SER A 175 34.63 36.29 -1.49
N GLN A 176 33.52 36.65 -2.15
CA GLN A 176 33.31 37.99 -2.71
C GLN A 176 33.30 39.09 -1.64
N ALA A 177 32.68 38.83 -0.49
CA ALA A 177 32.68 39.74 0.65
C ALA A 177 34.09 40.01 1.19
N ARG A 178 34.93 38.97 1.30
CA ARG A 178 36.34 39.10 1.72
C ARG A 178 37.21 39.83 0.70
N ALA A 179 36.90 39.69 -0.59
CA ALA A 179 37.62 40.37 -1.66
C ALA A 179 37.22 41.85 -1.81
N GLY A 180 36.32 42.38 -0.97
CA GLY A 180 35.84 43.77 -1.05
C GLY A 180 35.04 44.09 -2.32
N THR A 181 34.62 43.06 -3.07
CA THR A 181 33.89 43.19 -4.35
C THR A 181 32.39 43.07 -4.16
N LEU A 182 31.86 43.45 -2.99
CA LEU A 182 30.41 43.49 -2.82
C LEU A 182 29.82 44.51 -3.80
N PRO A 183 28.82 44.14 -4.60
CA PRO A 183 28.13 45.08 -5.46
C PRO A 183 27.54 46.17 -4.58
N ARG A 184 28.00 47.41 -4.75
CA ARG A 184 27.59 48.58 -3.97
C ARG A 184 26.12 48.99 -4.20
N ASN A 185 25.38 48.24 -5.00
CA ASN A 185 24.00 48.49 -5.39
C ASN A 185 23.08 47.41 -4.83
N ILE A 186 22.63 47.63 -3.59
CA ILE A 186 21.34 47.15 -3.12
C ILE A 186 20.66 48.40 -2.53
N GLY A 187 20.16 49.24 -3.43
CA GLY A 187 19.21 50.32 -3.15
C GLY A 187 17.89 49.97 -3.80
#